data_AF-A0A0R2JGR7-F1
#
_entry.id   AF-A0A0R2JGR7-F1
#
_cell.length_a   1.000
_cell.length_b   1.000
_cell.length_c   1.000
_cell.angle_alpha   90.00
_cell.angle_beta   90.00
_cell.angle_gamma   90.00
#
_symmetry.space_group_name_H-M   'P 1'
#
loop_
_entity.id
_entity.type
_entity.pdbx_description
1 polymer ?
#
loop_
_entity_poly.entity_id
_entity_poly.type
_entity_poly.pdbx_seq_one_letter_code
_entity_poly.pdbx_strand_id
1 'polypeptide(L)' 'MGDKPMSYKTTQVQVDKASKIMKLVLEQKGQFMHQIKLADKAFDSKQDRQAIEYLLNQNDYGLAVHINKHNLVEWQS' A
#
# COMPACT_ATOMS: atom_id res chain seq x y z
N MET A 1 -8.86 29.07 -13.15
CA MET A 1 -7.81 28.06 -13.42
C MET A 1 -8.21 26.84 -12.62
N GLY A 2 -8.66 25.77 -13.29
CA GLY A 2 -9.07 24.54 -12.62
C GLY A 2 -7.85 23.65 -12.47
N ASP A 3 -7.38 23.47 -11.24
CA ASP A 3 -6.46 22.39 -10.90
C ASP A 3 -7.13 21.08 -11.28
N LYS A 4 -6.69 20.48 -12.40
CA LYS A 4 -7.08 19.12 -12.75
C LYS A 4 -6.52 18.21 -11.64
N PRO A 5 -7.34 17.34 -11.03
CA PRO A 5 -6.78 16.32 -10.17
C PRO A 5 -5.75 15.54 -11.00
N MET A 6 -4.50 15.43 -10.52
CA MET A 6 -3.53 14.50 -11.09
C MET A 6 -4.15 13.11 -11.01
N SER A 7 -4.72 12.65 -12.12
CA SER A 7 -5.14 11.28 -12.27
C SER A 7 -3.85 10.47 -12.34
N TYR A 8 -3.35 10.06 -11.18
CA TYR A 8 -2.31 9.04 -11.07
C TYR A 8 -2.88 7.79 -11.71
N LYS A 9 -2.63 7.59 -13.01
CA LYS A 9 -2.98 6.34 -13.68
C LYS A 9 -2.11 5.26 -13.03
N THR A 10 -2.69 4.54 -12.08
CA THR A 10 -2.08 3.36 -11.47
C THR A 10 -1.84 2.31 -12.55
N THR A 11 -0.65 1.71 -12.54
CA THR A 11 -0.31 0.64 -13.48
C THR A 11 -0.85 -0.69 -12.99
N GLN A 12 -1.06 -1.65 -13.89
CA GLN A 12 -1.46 -3.01 -13.48
C GLN A 12 -0.43 -3.63 -12.51
N VAL A 13 0.86 -3.33 -12.70
CA VAL A 13 1.94 -3.76 -11.78
C VAL A 13 1.71 -3.22 -10.36
N GLN A 14 1.27 -1.97 -10.21
CA GLN A 14 0.97 -1.38 -8.91
C GLN A 14 -0.26 -2.02 -8.26
N VAL A 15 -1.30 -2.29 -9.05
CA VAL A 15 -2.49 -3.02 -8.59
C VAL A 15 -2.11 -4.41 -8.09
N ASP A 16 -1.34 -5.17 -8.88
CA ASP A 16 -0.92 -6.53 -8.50
C ASP A 16 -0.04 -6.54 -7.25
N LYS A 17 0.87 -5.56 -7.11
CA LYS A 17 1.68 -5.39 -5.89
C LYS A 17 0.80 -5.05 -4.69
N ALA A 18 -0.15 -4.12 -4.83
CA ALA A 18 -1.07 -3.75 -3.76
C ALA A 18 -1.90 -4.95 -3.30
N SER A 19 -2.45 -5.76 -4.22
CA SER A 19 -3.20 -6.97 -3.89
C SER A 19 -2.34 -7.98 -3.11
N LYS A 20 -1.08 -8.18 -3.50
CA LYS A 20 -0.14 -9.07 -2.78
C LYS A 20 0.16 -8.55 -1.37
N ILE A 21 0.40 -7.25 -1.22
CA ILE A 21 0.67 -6.64 0.10
C ILE A 21 -0.58 -6.72 0.98
N MET A 22 -1.77 -6.44 0.45
CA MET A 22 -3.03 -6.56 1.21
C MET A 22 -3.24 -7.99 1.72
N LYS A 23 -2.97 -9.00 0.88
CA LYS A 23 -3.02 -10.40 1.32
C LYS A 23 -2.10 -10.66 2.52
N LEU A 24 -0.87 -10.18 2.47
CA LEU A 24 0.08 -10.30 3.60
C LEU A 24 -0.41 -9.55 4.85
N VAL A 25 -0.96 -8.34 4.68
CA VAL A 25 -1.54 -7.55 5.78
C VAL A 25 -2.65 -8.34 6.47
N LEU A 26 -3.57 -8.94 5.71
CA LEU A 26 -4.68 -9.72 6.26
C LEU A 26 -4.20 -11.00 6.97
N GLU A 27 -3.22 -11.70 6.38
CA GLU A 27 -2.59 -12.87 7.00
C GLU A 27 -1.94 -12.52 8.36
N GLN A 28 -1.20 -11.41 8.41
CA GLN A 28 -0.53 -10.94 9.64
C GLN A 28 -1.52 -10.35 10.66
N LYS A 29 -2.58 -9.66 10.22
CA LYS A 29 -3.66 -9.18 11.09
C LYS A 29 -4.37 -10.35 11.80
N GLY A 30 -4.55 -11.47 11.11
CA GLY A 30 -5.06 -12.71 11.72
C GLY A 30 -4.16 -13.27 12.83
N GLN A 31 -2.89 -12.88 12.85
CA GLN A 31 -1.91 -13.22 13.88
C GLN A 31 -1.71 -12.09 14.91
N PHE A 32 -2.64 -11.13 14.98
CA PHE A 32 -2.59 -9.97 15.89
C PHE A 32 -1.37 -9.05 15.68
N MET A 33 -0.77 -9.06 14.49
CA MET A 33 0.27 -8.12 14.10
C MET A 33 -0.36 -6.82 13.53
N HIS A 34 0.39 -5.72 13.65
CA HIS A 34 -0.02 -4.40 13.15
C HIS A 34 0.97 -3.82 12.13
N GLN A 35 2.04 -4.55 11.82
CA GLN A 35 3.08 -4.12 10.90
C GLN A 35 3.78 -5.31 10.24
N ILE A 36 4.29 -5.10 9.02
CA ILE A 36 5.16 -6.03 8.31
C ILE A 36 6.28 -5.27 7.60
N LYS A 37 7.51 -5.74 7.73
CA LYS A 37 8.67 -5.23 6.99
C LYS A 37 8.78 -5.97 5.67
N LEU A 38 8.68 -5.26 4.54
CA LEU A 38 8.92 -5.82 3.22
C LEU A 38 10.41 -5.77 2.86
N ALA A 39 10.81 -6.54 1.84
CA ALA A 39 12.16 -6.50 1.30
C ALA A 39 12.55 -5.08 0.84
N ASP A 40 13.84 -4.75 0.88
CA ASP A 40 14.33 -3.39 0.55
C ASP A 40 14.02 -2.96 -0.90
N LYS A 41 13.85 -3.94 -1.80
CA LYS A 41 13.48 -3.77 -3.21
C LYS A 41 11.98 -3.91 -3.51
N ALA A 42 11.12 -3.79 -2.50
CA ALA A 42 9.67 -3.98 -2.69
C ALA A 42 9.01 -2.92 -3.57
N PHE A 43 9.58 -1.71 -3.61
CA PHE A 43 9.07 -0.57 -4.37
C PHE A 43 10.13 -0.04 -5.32
N ASP A 44 9.72 0.32 -6.52
CA ASP A 44 10.65 0.78 -7.57
C ASP A 44 11.03 2.26 -7.39
N SER A 45 10.18 3.04 -6.71
CA SER A 45 10.40 4.45 -6.43
C SER A 45 9.51 4.96 -5.28
N LYS A 46 9.76 6.21 -4.84
CA LYS A 46 8.85 6.91 -3.92
C LYS A 46 7.42 7.01 -4.48
N GLN A 47 7.28 7.30 -5.77
CA GLN A 47 5.97 7.42 -6.43
C GLN A 47 5.27 6.07 -6.51
N ASP A 48 6.01 4.99 -6.78
CA ASP A 48 5.49 3.62 -6.78
C ASP A 48 4.90 3.27 -5.41
N ARG A 49 5.65 3.55 -4.34
CA ARG A 49 5.18 3.36 -2.96
C ARG A 49 3.91 4.15 -2.65
N GLN A 50 3.86 5.43 -3.04
CA GLN A 50 2.68 6.28 -2.80
C GLN A 50 1.44 5.79 -3.57
N ALA A 51 1.62 5.33 -4.81
CA ALA A 51 0.54 4.77 -5.61
C ALA A 51 0.00 3.47 -5.00
N ILE A 52 0.89 2.60 -4.51
CA ILE A 52 0.51 1.36 -3.84
C ILE A 52 -0.16 1.64 -2.49
N GLU A 53 0.37 2.54 -1.68
CA GLU A 53 -0.27 2.98 -0.43
C GLU A 53 -1.67 3.53 -0.67
N TYR A 54 -1.84 4.37 -1.71
CA TYR A 54 -3.16 4.85 -2.12
C TYR A 54 -4.12 3.70 -2.45
N LEU A 55 -3.68 2.73 -3.26
CA LEU A 55 -4.49 1.55 -3.62
C LEU A 55 -4.83 0.70 -2.40
N LEU A 56 -3.89 0.49 -1.48
CA LEU A 56 -4.13 -0.25 -0.25
C LEU A 56 -5.19 0.42 0.62
N ASN A 57 -5.28 1.76 0.64
CA ASN A 57 -6.30 2.49 1.39
C ASN A 57 -7.69 2.52 0.69
N GLN A 58 -7.82 2.00 -0.53
CA GLN A 58 -9.11 1.77 -1.19
C GLN A 58 -9.68 0.38 -0.86
N ASN A 59 -9.25 -0.23 0.25
CA ASN A 59 -9.65 -1.59 0.62
C ASN A 59 -11.03 -1.63 1.27
N ASP A 60 -11.74 -2.74 1.09
CA ASP A 60 -13.06 -2.98 1.68
C ASP A 60 -13.00 -3.42 3.16
N TYR A 61 -11.81 -3.55 3.74
CA TYR A 61 -11.61 -4.04 5.11
C TYR A 61 -11.60 -2.92 6.16
N GLY A 62 -11.78 -1.66 5.75
CA GLY A 62 -11.74 -0.50 6.65
C GLY A 62 -10.36 -0.26 7.27
N LEU A 63 -9.29 -0.79 6.66
CA LEU A 63 -7.94 -0.63 7.17
C LEU A 63 -7.33 0.67 6.67
N ALA A 64 -6.79 1.47 7.58
CA ALA A 64 -5.86 2.55 7.23
C ALA A 64 -4.45 1.95 7.13
N VAL A 65 -3.84 1.99 5.96
CA VAL A 65 -2.52 1.40 5.69
C VAL A 65 -1.50 2.49 5.40
N HIS A 66 -0.35 2.45 6.09
CA HIS A 66 0.76 3.37 5.86
C HIS A 66 2.01 2.61 5.40
N ILE A 67 2.77 3.17 4.44
CA ILE A 67 4.05 2.62 4.02
C ILE A 67 5.17 3.64 4.19
N ASN A 68 6.08 3.40 5.14
CA ASN A 68 7.16 4.34 5.40
C ASN A 68 8.35 4.17 4.45
N LYS A 69 9.36 5.05 4.59
CA LYS A 69 10.55 5.07 3.72
C LYS A 69 11.43 3.83 3.83
N HIS A 70 11.25 3.02 4.87
CA HIS A 70 11.96 1.78 5.13
C HIS A 70 11.13 0.56 4.70
N ASN A 71 10.11 0.71 3.85
CA ASN A 71 9.26 -0.39 3.40
C ASN A 71 8.59 -1.16 4.56
N LEU A 72 8.40 -0.49 5.71
CA LEU A 72 7.53 -0.98 6.76
C LEU A 72 6.10 -0.59 6.38
N VAL A 73 5.23 -1.58 6.33
CA VAL A 73 3.80 -1.42 6.12
C VAL A 73 3.13 -1.56 7.48
N GLU A 74 2.36 -0.57 7.89
CA GLU A 74 1.66 -0.50 9.18
C GLU A 74 0.17 -0.34 8.92
N TRP A 75 -0.69 -0.91 9.77
CA TRP A 75 -2.15 -0.78 9.60
C TRP A 75 -2.91 -0.63 10.91
N GLN A 76 -4.04 0.07 10.81
CA GLN A 76 -4.99 0.30 11.90
C GLN A 76 -6.42 0.03 11.40
N SER A 77 -7.29 -0.44 12.30
CA SER A 77 -8.72 -0.70 12.06
C SER A 77 -9.56 0.34 12.79
#